data_AF-A0A0C2FEB0-F1
#
_entry.id   AF-A0A0C2FEB0-F1
#
_cell.length_a   1.000
_cell.length_b   1.000
_cell.length_c   1.000
_cell.angle_alpha   90.00
_cell.angle_beta   90.00
_cell.angle_gamma   90.00
#
_symmetry.space_group_name_H-M   'P 1'
#
loop_
_entity.id
_entity.type
_entity.pdbx_description
1 polymer ?
#
loop_
_entity_poly.entity_id
_entity_poly.type
_entity_poly.pdbx_seq_one_letter_code
_entity_poly.pdbx_strand_id
1 'polypeptide(L)'
;MALATSLLSGTPSEYSLVKRHPCEKIFGVQLAGGFPDTMAKSAQILVDEMEIDFIDINMGCPIDVVNQKGGGCALPNRPSKMVEVVSAMRGVMRGVPLTVKIRTGLKEGVLTADETIKIMTTSAKPDLITFHPRSKEQRYTKLANWDFVNPCLAACGDVPFWVCGDVLSWEDYYQRLEQYPVSGIMIGRGALIKPWIFTEIDERRTWDISANERLDLLKKFVNYGLDHWGSDDAGVERTRRFLLEWLSFQC
;
A
#
# COMPACT_ATOMS: atom_id res chain seq x y z
N MET A 1 2.04 5.54 3.83
CA MET A 1 1.80 4.82 5.10
C MET A 1 2.03 5.80 6.23
N ALA A 2 1.13 5.84 7.20
CA ALA A 2 1.27 6.65 8.40
C ALA A 2 1.77 5.78 9.58
N LEU A 3 2.69 6.31 10.38
CA LEU A 3 3.13 5.68 11.62
C LEU A 3 2.12 5.94 12.74
N ALA A 4 1.57 4.87 13.32
CA ALA A 4 0.57 4.97 14.37
C ALA A 4 1.02 5.86 15.54
N THR A 5 2.28 5.70 16.00
CA THR A 5 2.79 6.52 17.11
C THR A 5 2.96 7.99 16.75
N SER A 6 3.32 8.31 15.50
CA SER A 6 3.43 9.71 15.06
C SER A 6 2.07 10.38 14.93
N LEU A 7 1.05 9.63 14.49
CA LEU A 7 -0.33 10.10 14.41
C LEU A 7 -0.89 10.40 15.80
N LEU A 8 -0.64 9.52 16.77
CA LEU A 8 -1.06 9.74 18.16
C LEU A 8 -0.37 10.93 18.83
N SER A 9 0.88 11.22 18.44
CA SER A 9 1.62 12.37 18.94
C SER A 9 1.24 13.71 18.29
N GLY A 10 0.28 13.74 17.36
CA GLY A 10 -0.15 14.99 16.72
C GLY A 10 0.85 15.52 15.68
N THR A 11 1.78 14.72 15.18
CA THR A 11 2.84 15.19 14.28
C THR A 11 2.24 15.73 12.96
N PRO A 12 2.37 17.03 12.62
CA PRO A 12 1.67 17.61 11.47
C PRO A 12 1.98 16.94 10.13
N SER A 13 3.24 16.53 9.92
CA SER A 13 3.66 15.82 8.70
C SER A 13 3.05 14.42 8.58
N GLU A 14 2.65 13.80 9.69
CA GLU A 14 1.95 12.52 9.66
C GLU A 14 0.49 12.71 9.27
N TYR A 15 -0.15 13.75 9.82
CA TYR A 15 -1.53 14.10 9.47
C TYR A 15 -1.68 14.55 8.02
N SER A 16 -0.64 15.08 7.37
CA SER A 16 -0.70 15.33 5.93
C SER A 16 -0.85 14.05 5.08
N LEU A 17 -0.44 12.88 5.59
CA LEU A 17 -0.52 11.61 4.86
C LEU A 17 -1.92 10.99 4.86
N VAL A 18 -2.82 11.47 5.72
CA VAL A 18 -4.16 10.90 5.93
C VAL A 18 -5.28 11.79 5.40
N LYS A 19 -4.93 12.86 4.67
CA LYS A 19 -5.88 13.78 4.05
C LYS A 19 -6.25 13.30 2.65
N ARG A 20 -7.55 13.08 2.44
CA ARG A 20 -8.14 12.79 1.12
C ARG A 20 -8.12 14.03 0.24
N HIS A 21 -7.80 13.86 -1.04
CA HIS A 21 -8.00 14.88 -2.06
C HIS A 21 -9.45 14.80 -2.60
N PRO A 22 -10.13 15.94 -2.89
CA PRO A 22 -11.53 15.93 -3.32
C PRO A 22 -11.85 15.11 -4.59
N CYS A 23 -10.85 14.84 -5.44
CA CYS A 23 -11.05 14.01 -6.64
C CYS A 23 -10.92 12.49 -6.40
N GLU A 24 -10.46 12.07 -5.23
CA GLU A 24 -10.31 10.65 -4.90
C GLU A 24 -11.70 10.07 -4.62
N LYS A 25 -12.09 9.05 -5.39
CA LYS A 25 -13.38 8.36 -5.23
C LYS A 25 -13.40 7.35 -4.09
N ILE A 26 -12.24 6.71 -3.86
CA ILE A 26 -12.00 5.78 -2.77
C ILE A 26 -10.63 6.13 -2.19
N PHE A 27 -10.56 6.35 -0.88
CA PHE A 27 -9.35 6.74 -0.17
C PHE A 27 -9.20 5.89 1.09
N GLY A 28 -8.05 5.22 1.21
CA GLY A 28 -7.73 4.40 2.37
C GLY A 28 -6.45 4.84 3.04
N VAL A 29 -6.42 4.76 4.36
CA VAL A 29 -5.24 5.11 5.15
C VAL A 29 -4.53 3.85 5.62
N GLN A 30 -3.28 3.70 5.20
CA GLN A 30 -2.43 2.60 5.64
C GLN A 30 -1.63 2.96 6.89
N LEU A 31 -1.88 2.28 8.01
CA LEU A 31 -1.17 2.42 9.28
C LEU A 31 -0.02 1.42 9.42
N ALA A 32 1.06 1.84 10.07
CA ALA A 32 2.14 0.97 10.49
C ALA A 32 2.44 1.10 11.98
N GLY A 33 2.54 -0.05 12.64
CA GLY A 33 2.85 -0.19 14.05
C GLY A 33 2.83 -1.66 14.45
N GLY A 34 3.30 -1.96 15.66
CA GLY A 34 3.40 -3.34 16.18
C GLY A 34 2.64 -3.58 17.49
N PHE A 35 1.96 -2.55 18.02
CA PHE A 35 1.31 -2.62 19.34
C PHE A 35 -0.20 -2.40 19.21
N PRO A 36 -1.05 -3.34 19.68
CA PRO A 36 -2.49 -3.30 19.53
C PRO A 36 -3.14 -2.02 20.05
N ASP A 37 -2.69 -1.52 21.20
CA ASP A 37 -3.21 -0.31 21.82
C ASP A 37 -2.94 0.93 20.95
N THR A 38 -1.71 1.07 20.42
CA THR A 38 -1.35 2.19 19.54
C THR A 38 -2.09 2.13 18.21
N MET A 39 -2.22 0.93 17.63
CA MET A 39 -2.88 0.72 16.35
C MET A 39 -4.39 0.96 16.47
N ALA A 40 -5.04 0.46 17.54
CA ALA A 40 -6.46 0.69 17.80
C ALA A 40 -6.76 2.17 18.05
N LYS A 41 -6.00 2.86 18.92
CA LYS A 41 -6.20 4.30 19.15
C LYS A 41 -6.03 5.12 17.87
N SER A 42 -5.04 4.78 17.05
CA SER A 42 -4.82 5.45 15.76
C SER A 42 -5.98 5.20 14.81
N ALA A 43 -6.46 3.95 14.71
CA ALA A 43 -7.61 3.60 13.89
C ALA A 43 -8.89 4.33 14.34
N GLN A 44 -9.11 4.43 15.66
CA GLN A 44 -10.24 5.16 16.23
C GLN A 44 -10.21 6.63 15.82
N ILE A 45 -9.05 7.31 15.93
CA ILE A 45 -8.89 8.70 15.47
C ILE A 45 -9.21 8.83 13.98
N LEU A 46 -8.71 7.91 13.14
CA LEU A 46 -8.99 7.97 11.71
C LEU A 46 -10.47 7.80 11.39
N VAL A 47 -11.16 6.89 12.08
CA VAL A 47 -12.61 6.66 11.90
C VAL A 47 -13.44 7.84 12.39
N ASP A 48 -13.04 8.49 13.47
CA ASP A 48 -13.79 9.58 14.08
C ASP A 48 -13.56 10.94 13.38
N GLU A 49 -12.33 11.19 12.93
CA GLU A 49 -11.88 12.55 12.55
C GLU A 49 -11.51 12.70 11.07
N MET A 50 -11.43 11.61 10.29
CA MET A 50 -10.95 11.65 8.89
C MET A 50 -11.98 11.08 7.91
N GLU A 51 -11.98 11.62 6.69
CA GLU A 51 -12.78 11.09 5.58
C GLU A 51 -12.05 9.92 4.91
N ILE A 52 -12.35 8.70 5.35
CA ILE A 52 -11.72 7.46 4.86
C ILE A 52 -12.77 6.41 4.46
N ASP A 53 -12.45 5.61 3.44
CA ASP A 53 -13.29 4.50 3.00
C ASP A 53 -12.82 3.16 3.58
N PHE A 54 -11.55 3.05 3.96
CA PHE A 54 -10.97 1.87 4.64
C PHE A 54 -9.67 2.22 5.38
N ILE A 55 -9.26 1.35 6.30
CA ILE A 55 -7.92 1.39 6.91
C ILE A 55 -7.16 0.13 6.51
N ASP A 56 -5.88 0.28 6.17
CA ASP A 56 -4.99 -0.84 5.85
C ASP A 56 -3.89 -1.00 6.90
N ILE A 57 -3.52 -2.24 7.25
CA ILE A 57 -2.36 -2.51 8.10
C ILE A 57 -1.14 -2.81 7.21
N ASN A 58 -0.10 -2.00 7.36
CA ASN A 58 1.18 -2.27 6.73
C ASN A 58 1.89 -3.44 7.42
N MET A 59 1.90 -4.58 6.74
CA MET A 59 2.63 -5.79 7.09
C MET A 59 3.75 -6.10 6.09
N GLY A 60 4.20 -5.09 5.33
CA GLY A 60 5.09 -5.28 4.16
C GLY A 60 6.21 -4.26 4.00
N CYS A 61 6.30 -3.25 4.85
CA CYS A 61 7.36 -2.24 4.82
C CYS A 61 8.69 -2.85 5.29
N PRO A 62 9.78 -2.77 4.49
CA PRO A 62 11.07 -3.31 4.85
C PRO A 62 11.96 -2.35 5.66
N ILE A 63 11.51 -1.12 5.93
CA ILE A 63 12.31 -0.10 6.63
C ILE A 63 12.62 -0.56 8.05
N ASP A 64 13.90 -0.52 8.43
CA ASP A 64 14.36 -1.10 9.70
C ASP A 64 13.78 -0.40 10.91
N VAL A 65 13.62 0.93 10.88
CA VAL A 65 13.00 1.69 11.98
C VAL A 65 11.57 1.20 12.29
N VAL A 66 10.81 0.82 11.27
CA VAL A 66 9.45 0.29 11.44
C VAL A 66 9.49 -1.15 11.98
N ASN A 67 10.40 -1.96 11.44
CA ASN A 67 10.54 -3.37 11.82
C ASN A 67 11.09 -3.56 13.25
N GLN A 68 12.05 -2.72 13.67
CA GLN A 68 12.60 -2.71 15.03
C GLN A 68 11.53 -2.39 16.08
N LYS A 69 10.51 -1.60 15.72
CA LYS A 69 9.34 -1.31 16.55
C LYS A 69 8.24 -2.39 16.43
N GLY A 70 8.51 -3.50 15.73
CA GLY A 70 7.60 -4.62 15.55
C GLY A 70 6.49 -4.42 14.52
N GLY A 71 6.54 -3.35 13.70
CA GLY A 71 5.61 -3.11 12.60
C GLY A 71 6.17 -3.57 11.24
N GLY A 72 5.43 -3.32 10.15
CA GLY A 72 5.88 -3.69 8.80
C GLY A 72 6.05 -5.20 8.68
N CYS A 73 7.11 -5.66 7.98
CA CYS A 73 7.36 -7.10 7.81
C CYS A 73 7.60 -7.86 9.13
N ALA A 74 7.94 -7.18 10.22
CA ALA A 74 8.16 -7.84 11.51
C ALA A 74 6.86 -8.33 12.17
N LEU A 75 5.72 -7.67 11.90
CA LEU A 75 4.44 -7.99 12.55
C LEU A 75 3.93 -9.39 12.18
N PRO A 76 3.89 -9.80 10.89
CA PRO A 76 3.53 -11.17 10.47
C PRO A 76 4.32 -12.29 11.16
N ASN A 77 5.59 -12.05 11.50
CA ASN A 77 6.46 -13.04 12.15
C ASN A 77 6.16 -13.22 13.64
N ARG A 78 5.15 -12.53 14.17
CA ARG A 78 4.67 -12.62 15.54
C ARG A 78 3.18 -12.89 15.52
N PRO A 79 2.73 -14.13 15.20
CA PRO A 79 1.34 -14.40 14.87
C PRO A 79 0.35 -13.97 15.96
N SER A 80 0.64 -14.24 17.23
CA SER A 80 -0.19 -13.78 18.35
C SER A 80 -0.34 -12.25 18.36
N LYS A 81 0.77 -11.53 18.12
CA LYS A 81 0.77 -10.06 18.12
C LYS A 81 0.02 -9.47 16.92
N MET A 82 0.18 -10.09 15.75
CA MET A 82 -0.58 -9.75 14.55
C MET A 82 -2.09 -9.90 14.80
N VAL A 83 -2.51 -11.03 15.37
CA VAL A 83 -3.92 -11.29 15.72
C VAL A 83 -4.44 -10.26 16.72
N GLU A 84 -3.68 -9.95 17.78
CA GLU A 84 -4.04 -8.90 18.73
C GLU A 84 -4.23 -7.54 18.05
N VAL A 85 -3.33 -7.14 17.14
CA VAL A 85 -3.41 -5.85 16.42
C VAL A 85 -4.65 -5.79 15.55
N VAL A 86 -4.90 -6.81 14.72
CA VAL A 86 -6.04 -6.83 13.82
C VAL A 86 -7.35 -6.81 14.61
N SER A 87 -7.47 -7.65 15.65
CA SER A 87 -8.66 -7.70 16.50
C SER A 87 -8.92 -6.40 17.25
N ALA A 88 -7.86 -5.77 17.80
CA ALA A 88 -8.00 -4.50 18.51
C ALA A 88 -8.45 -3.36 17.59
N MET A 89 -7.91 -3.29 16.36
CA MET A 89 -8.35 -2.29 15.37
C MET A 89 -9.80 -2.53 14.93
N ARG A 90 -10.18 -3.78 14.64
CA ARG A 90 -11.57 -4.10 14.27
C ARG A 90 -12.57 -3.67 15.35
N GLY A 91 -12.21 -3.82 16.63
CA GLY A 91 -13.07 -3.45 17.76
C GLY A 91 -13.45 -1.97 17.82
N VAL A 92 -12.69 -1.08 17.14
CA VAL A 92 -12.89 0.37 17.18
C VAL A 92 -13.32 0.99 15.85
N MET A 93 -13.26 0.24 14.74
CA MET A 93 -13.46 0.77 13.39
C MET A 93 -14.93 0.93 12.95
N ARG A 94 -15.90 0.57 13.79
CA ARG A 94 -17.35 0.80 13.57
C ARG A 94 -17.88 0.41 12.17
N GLY A 95 -17.35 -0.67 11.60
CA GLY A 95 -17.77 -1.18 10.28
C GLY A 95 -16.99 -0.63 9.09
N VAL A 96 -16.06 0.30 9.28
CA VAL A 96 -15.07 0.66 8.25
C VAL A 96 -14.24 -0.59 7.91
N PRO A 97 -14.05 -0.93 6.63
CA PRO A 97 -13.24 -2.07 6.21
C PRO A 97 -11.78 -1.98 6.70
N LEU A 98 -11.26 -3.11 7.18
CA LEU A 98 -9.86 -3.29 7.59
C LEU A 98 -9.16 -4.23 6.63
N THR A 99 -8.23 -3.70 5.85
CA THR A 99 -7.42 -4.47 4.90
C THR A 99 -6.01 -4.66 5.42
N VAL A 100 -5.24 -5.56 4.81
CA VAL A 100 -3.83 -5.77 5.17
C VAL A 100 -2.97 -5.91 3.92
N LYS A 101 -1.72 -5.42 3.99
CA LYS A 101 -0.74 -5.61 2.94
C LYS A 101 0.52 -6.31 3.43
N ILE A 102 0.78 -7.51 2.95
CA ILE A 102 1.84 -8.42 3.43
C ILE A 102 2.87 -8.78 2.34
N ARG A 103 4.06 -9.20 2.75
CA ARG A 103 5.16 -9.72 1.91
C ARG A 103 5.36 -11.22 2.12
N THR A 104 6.14 -11.88 1.26
CA THR A 104 6.46 -13.33 1.34
C THR A 104 7.01 -13.80 2.69
N GLY A 105 7.74 -12.92 3.38
CA GLY A 105 8.46 -13.22 4.61
C GLY A 105 9.62 -12.25 4.82
N LEU A 106 10.46 -12.51 5.83
CA LEU A 106 11.63 -11.67 6.10
C LEU A 106 12.78 -11.97 5.13
N LYS A 107 13.13 -13.24 5.01
CA LYS A 107 14.35 -13.67 4.31
C LYS A 107 14.07 -14.12 2.90
N GLU A 108 15.03 -13.91 2.00
CA GLU A 108 14.99 -14.54 0.68
C GLU A 108 15.00 -16.08 0.80
N GLY A 109 14.17 -16.76 0.01
CA GLY A 109 14.04 -18.23 0.02
C GLY A 109 13.23 -18.81 1.19
N VAL A 110 12.81 -18.00 2.17
CA VAL A 110 11.98 -18.44 3.30
C VAL A 110 10.54 -17.97 3.11
N LEU A 111 9.70 -18.86 2.57
CA LEU A 111 8.32 -18.59 2.22
C LEU A 111 7.42 -18.87 3.43
N THR A 112 6.78 -17.83 3.99
CA THR A 112 6.00 -17.94 5.26
C THR A 112 4.64 -17.24 5.21
N ALA A 113 4.36 -16.55 4.10
CA ALA A 113 3.16 -15.72 3.99
C ALA A 113 1.87 -16.55 3.98
N ASP A 114 1.87 -17.74 3.39
CA ASP A 114 0.73 -18.65 3.35
C ASP A 114 0.33 -19.12 4.76
N GLU A 115 1.27 -19.56 5.58
CA GLU A 115 1.02 -19.89 6.98
C GLU A 115 0.49 -18.68 7.76
N THR A 116 1.11 -17.52 7.54
CA THR A 116 0.70 -16.27 8.21
C THR A 116 -0.72 -15.85 7.80
N ILE A 117 -1.03 -15.92 6.51
CA ILE A 117 -2.36 -15.64 5.95
C ILE A 117 -3.38 -16.58 6.58
N LYS A 118 -3.10 -17.89 6.64
CA LYS A 118 -4.01 -18.87 7.24
C LYS A 118 -4.31 -18.56 8.71
N ILE A 119 -3.29 -18.21 9.50
CA ILE A 119 -3.49 -17.84 10.91
C ILE A 119 -4.33 -16.56 11.00
N MET A 120 -4.02 -15.56 10.18
CA MET A 120 -4.72 -14.29 10.15
C MET A 120 -6.19 -14.46 9.78
N THR A 121 -6.51 -15.18 8.69
CA THR A 121 -7.88 -15.36 8.22
C THR A 121 -8.74 -16.20 9.18
N THR A 122 -8.13 -17.15 9.91
CA THR A 122 -8.85 -17.98 10.88
C THR A 122 -9.04 -17.31 12.25
N SER A 123 -8.11 -16.44 12.65
CA SER A 123 -8.10 -15.86 14.01
C SER A 123 -8.55 -14.39 14.07
N ALA A 124 -8.29 -13.62 13.02
CA ALA A 124 -8.62 -12.19 12.92
C ALA A 124 -8.75 -11.80 11.44
N LYS A 125 -9.83 -12.26 10.81
CA LYS A 125 -10.08 -12.15 9.36
C LYS A 125 -10.06 -10.68 8.92
N PRO A 126 -9.19 -10.24 7.98
CA PRO A 126 -9.28 -8.92 7.33
C PRO A 126 -10.32 -8.93 6.21
N ASP A 127 -10.74 -7.74 5.74
CA ASP A 127 -11.73 -7.59 4.67
C ASP A 127 -11.10 -7.75 3.27
N LEU A 128 -9.78 -7.54 3.16
CA LEU A 128 -8.99 -7.78 1.95
C LEU A 128 -7.52 -7.99 2.31
N ILE A 129 -6.85 -8.89 1.58
CA ILE A 129 -5.40 -9.11 1.68
C ILE A 129 -4.75 -8.69 0.39
N THR A 130 -3.79 -7.77 0.46
CA THR A 130 -2.87 -7.49 -0.66
C THR A 130 -1.53 -8.15 -0.40
N PHE A 131 -1.15 -9.08 -1.28
CA PHE A 131 0.12 -9.79 -1.20
C PHE A 131 1.16 -9.21 -2.16
N HIS A 132 2.35 -8.91 -1.64
CA HIS A 132 3.52 -8.60 -2.45
C HIS A 132 4.46 -9.81 -2.44
N PRO A 133 4.61 -10.55 -3.57
CA PRO A 133 5.44 -11.75 -3.63
C PRO A 133 6.95 -11.45 -3.68
N ARG A 134 7.44 -10.72 -2.68
CA ARG A 134 8.86 -10.51 -2.38
C ARG A 134 9.07 -10.63 -0.89
N SER A 135 10.25 -11.08 -0.47
CA SER A 135 10.67 -10.99 0.93
C SER A 135 11.03 -9.55 1.32
N LYS A 136 11.21 -9.31 2.63
CA LYS A 136 11.76 -8.06 3.15
C LYS A 136 13.16 -7.78 2.58
N GLU A 137 14.05 -8.78 2.64
CA GLU A 137 15.45 -8.69 2.19
C GLU A 137 15.57 -8.35 0.70
N GLN A 138 14.71 -8.95 -0.13
CA GLN A 138 14.70 -8.69 -1.56
C GLN A 138 14.38 -7.23 -1.91
N ARG A 139 13.71 -6.47 -1.02
CA ARG A 139 13.25 -5.10 -1.29
C ARG A 139 12.62 -4.99 -2.69
N TYR A 140 13.38 -4.49 -3.67
CA TYR A 140 13.04 -4.39 -5.08
C TYR A 140 14.16 -4.90 -6.02
N THR A 141 15.16 -5.63 -5.50
CA THR A 141 16.35 -6.11 -6.24
C THR A 141 16.09 -7.38 -7.06
N LYS A 142 14.96 -8.04 -6.84
CA LYS A 142 14.52 -9.26 -7.55
C LYS A 142 13.12 -9.08 -8.13
N LEU A 143 12.73 -9.91 -9.09
CA LEU A 143 11.35 -9.97 -9.56
C LEU A 143 10.43 -10.55 -8.48
N ALA A 144 9.14 -10.20 -8.55
CA ALA A 144 8.13 -10.75 -7.67
C ALA A 144 7.84 -12.23 -8.05
N ASN A 145 7.86 -13.11 -7.05
CA ASN A 145 7.64 -14.55 -7.22
C ASN A 145 6.14 -14.89 -7.32
N TRP A 146 5.59 -14.77 -8.52
CA TRP A 146 4.18 -15.05 -8.77
C TRP A 146 3.79 -16.52 -8.54
N ASP A 147 4.71 -17.48 -8.63
CA ASP A 147 4.40 -18.89 -8.36
C ASP A 147 3.94 -19.12 -6.91
N PHE A 148 4.45 -18.30 -5.98
CA PHE A 148 4.06 -18.36 -4.57
C PHE A 148 2.72 -17.65 -4.27
N VAL A 149 2.03 -17.11 -5.29
CA VAL A 149 0.67 -16.58 -5.14
C VAL A 149 -0.34 -17.70 -4.87
N ASN A 150 -0.24 -18.84 -5.54
CA ASN A 150 -1.22 -19.93 -5.42
C ASN A 150 -1.32 -20.51 -3.99
N PRO A 151 -0.19 -20.80 -3.29
CA PRO A 151 -0.25 -21.22 -1.89
C PRO A 151 -0.90 -20.16 -0.98
N CYS A 152 -0.57 -18.88 -1.19
CA CYS A 152 -1.14 -17.78 -0.41
C CYS A 152 -2.63 -17.59 -0.68
N LEU A 153 -3.07 -17.74 -1.93
CA LEU A 153 -4.47 -17.71 -2.33
C LEU A 153 -5.25 -18.88 -1.73
N ALA A 154 -4.68 -20.09 -1.72
CA ALA A 154 -5.31 -21.23 -1.04
C ALA A 154 -5.46 -21.01 0.47
N ALA A 155 -4.50 -20.30 1.10
CA ALA A 155 -4.53 -19.97 2.51
C ALA A 155 -5.52 -18.84 2.87
N CYS A 156 -5.91 -17.98 1.92
CA CYS A 156 -6.75 -16.82 2.22
C CYS A 156 -8.24 -17.16 2.41
N GLY A 157 -8.67 -18.37 2.03
CA GLY A 157 -10.05 -18.81 2.17
C GLY A 157 -10.98 -17.98 1.29
N ASP A 158 -12.01 -17.37 1.89
CA ASP A 158 -13.01 -16.55 1.22
C ASP A 158 -12.68 -15.04 1.25
N VAL A 159 -11.54 -14.64 1.81
CA VAL A 159 -11.12 -13.23 1.83
C VAL A 159 -10.68 -12.81 0.42
N PRO A 160 -11.17 -11.68 -0.12
CA PRO A 160 -10.66 -11.10 -1.36
C PRO A 160 -9.14 -10.94 -1.32
N PHE A 161 -8.48 -11.43 -2.36
CA PHE A 161 -7.02 -11.54 -2.40
C PHE A 161 -6.46 -10.80 -3.60
N TRP A 162 -5.68 -9.76 -3.34
CA TRP A 162 -5.01 -8.94 -4.34
C TRP A 162 -3.52 -9.23 -4.38
N VAL A 163 -2.91 -9.03 -5.54
CA VAL A 163 -1.45 -9.14 -5.70
C VAL A 163 -0.84 -7.81 -6.14
N CYS A 164 0.29 -7.45 -5.54
CA CYS A 164 1.07 -6.25 -5.86
C CYS A 164 2.48 -6.66 -6.24
N GLY A 165 2.78 -6.82 -7.53
CA GLY A 165 4.12 -7.23 -7.96
C GLY A 165 4.37 -7.11 -9.46
N ASP A 166 5.17 -6.12 -9.85
CA ASP A 166 5.78 -6.01 -11.19
C ASP A 166 4.81 -6.03 -12.37
N VAL A 167 3.64 -5.43 -12.18
CA VAL A 167 2.69 -5.15 -13.27
C VAL A 167 2.94 -3.74 -13.75
N LEU A 168 3.42 -3.62 -15.00
CA LEU A 168 3.88 -2.37 -15.58
C LEU A 168 3.11 -2.00 -16.87
N SER A 169 2.23 -2.85 -17.37
CA SER A 169 1.35 -2.56 -18.50
C SER A 169 -0.04 -3.18 -18.34
N TRP A 170 -0.94 -2.84 -19.26
CA TRP A 170 -2.27 -3.46 -19.30
C TRP A 170 -2.19 -4.94 -19.71
N GLU A 171 -1.25 -5.30 -20.58
CA GLU A 171 -0.98 -6.69 -20.94
C GLU A 171 -0.53 -7.50 -19.72
N ASP A 172 0.44 -6.98 -18.95
CA ASP A 172 0.87 -7.61 -17.69
C ASP A 172 -0.32 -7.81 -16.76
N TYR A 173 -1.20 -6.81 -16.63
CA TYR A 173 -2.35 -6.86 -15.75
C TYR A 173 -3.30 -8.01 -16.13
N TYR A 174 -3.73 -8.09 -17.38
CA TYR A 174 -4.67 -9.13 -17.83
C TYR A 174 -4.02 -10.50 -17.93
N GLN A 175 -2.75 -10.60 -18.36
CA GLN A 175 -2.03 -11.87 -18.39
C GLN A 175 -1.94 -12.48 -16.97
N ARG A 176 -1.72 -11.66 -15.93
CA ARG A 176 -1.71 -12.13 -14.54
C ARG A 176 -3.08 -12.53 -14.04
N LEU A 177 -4.14 -11.82 -14.41
CA LEU A 177 -5.51 -12.21 -14.06
C LEU A 177 -5.96 -13.50 -14.76
N GLU A 178 -5.47 -13.77 -15.98
CA GLU A 178 -5.71 -15.04 -16.68
C GLU A 178 -4.96 -16.21 -16.03
N GLN A 179 -3.74 -15.97 -15.54
CA GLN A 179 -2.89 -17.00 -14.92
C GLN A 179 -3.26 -17.30 -13.46
N TYR A 180 -3.70 -16.30 -12.71
CA TYR A 180 -3.96 -16.42 -11.28
C TYR A 180 -5.38 -15.94 -10.96
N PRO A 181 -6.23 -16.76 -10.31
CA PRO A 181 -7.61 -16.42 -9.99
C PRO A 181 -7.69 -15.50 -8.75
N VAL A 182 -6.99 -14.37 -8.80
CA VAL A 182 -6.95 -13.36 -7.74
C VAL A 182 -8.07 -12.33 -7.93
N SER A 183 -8.54 -11.73 -6.85
CA SER A 183 -9.66 -10.76 -6.89
C SER A 183 -9.27 -9.41 -7.49
N GLY A 184 -7.98 -9.15 -7.71
CA GLY A 184 -7.47 -7.91 -8.27
C GLY A 184 -5.95 -7.78 -8.17
N ILE A 185 -5.42 -6.74 -8.79
CA ILE A 185 -4.00 -6.43 -8.79
C ILE A 185 -3.81 -4.98 -8.36
N MET A 186 -2.95 -4.77 -7.37
CA MET A 186 -2.53 -3.44 -6.92
C MET A 186 -1.28 -3.01 -7.69
N ILE A 187 -1.32 -1.79 -8.24
CA ILE A 187 -0.22 -1.21 -9.02
C ILE A 187 0.54 -0.21 -8.16
N GLY A 188 1.85 -0.39 -8.07
CA GLY A 188 2.76 0.53 -7.37
C GLY A 188 3.61 1.32 -8.36
N ARG A 189 4.85 0.85 -8.59
CA ARG A 189 5.84 1.53 -9.46
C ARG A 189 5.34 1.77 -10.88
N GLY A 190 4.50 0.90 -11.45
CA GLY A 190 3.90 1.10 -12.77
C GLY A 190 3.14 2.43 -12.89
N ALA A 191 2.43 2.83 -11.84
CA ALA A 191 1.70 4.10 -11.79
C ALA A 191 2.64 5.32 -11.64
N LEU A 192 3.83 5.14 -11.06
CA LEU A 192 4.85 6.20 -11.02
C LEU A 192 5.53 6.37 -12.38
N ILE A 193 5.79 5.27 -13.09
CA ILE A 193 6.42 5.31 -14.42
C ILE A 193 5.43 5.83 -15.47
N LYS A 194 4.18 5.36 -15.41
CA LYS A 194 3.08 5.73 -16.31
C LYS A 194 1.84 6.08 -15.49
N PRO A 195 1.61 7.36 -15.13
CA PRO A 195 0.39 7.76 -14.42
C PRO A 195 -0.91 7.38 -15.16
N TRP A 196 -0.85 7.24 -16.48
CA TRP A 196 -1.96 6.82 -17.34
C TRP A 196 -2.13 5.29 -17.44
N ILE A 197 -1.36 4.47 -16.70
CA ILE A 197 -1.48 3.00 -16.73
C ILE A 197 -2.89 2.50 -16.44
N PHE A 198 -3.63 3.21 -15.58
CA PHE A 198 -5.02 2.87 -15.27
C PHE A 198 -5.94 3.08 -16.49
N THR A 199 -5.65 4.08 -17.32
CA THR A 199 -6.34 4.28 -18.60
C THR A 199 -5.99 3.18 -19.61
N GLU A 200 -4.72 2.76 -19.67
CA GLU A 200 -4.32 1.62 -20.51
C GLU A 200 -5.06 0.34 -20.11
N ILE A 201 -5.24 0.11 -18.80
CA ILE A 201 -5.96 -1.06 -18.27
C ILE A 201 -7.45 -0.98 -18.59
N ASP A 202 -8.08 0.17 -18.36
CA ASP A 202 -9.51 0.37 -18.62
C ASP A 202 -9.84 0.21 -20.11
N GLU A 203 -9.02 0.80 -20.98
CA GLU A 203 -9.21 0.76 -22.44
C GLU A 203 -8.60 -0.47 -23.12
N ARG A 204 -7.84 -1.29 -22.37
CA ARG A 204 -7.11 -2.48 -22.86
C ARG A 204 -6.25 -2.20 -24.10
N ARG A 205 -5.49 -1.10 -24.05
CA ARG A 205 -4.58 -0.72 -25.12
C ARG A 205 -3.42 0.10 -24.60
N THR A 206 -2.32 0.05 -25.33
CA THR A 206 -1.16 0.89 -25.08
C THR A 206 -1.49 2.34 -25.43
N TRP A 207 -1.18 3.25 -24.51
CA TRP A 207 -1.30 4.69 -24.74
C TRP A 207 0.07 5.25 -25.10
N ASP A 208 0.29 5.40 -26.41
CA ASP A 208 1.47 6.10 -26.93
C ASP A 208 1.22 7.62 -26.96
N ILE A 209 1.22 8.22 -25.77
CA ILE A 209 1.01 9.68 -25.64
C ILE A 209 2.23 10.46 -26.14
N SER A 210 1.95 11.58 -26.79
CA SER A 210 2.94 12.49 -27.35
C SER A 210 3.81 13.15 -26.28
N ALA A 211 4.96 13.69 -26.70
CA ALA A 211 5.84 14.47 -25.83
C ALA A 211 5.12 15.68 -25.19
N ASN A 212 4.18 16.30 -25.90
CA ASN A 212 3.41 17.43 -25.39
C ASN A 212 2.46 17.01 -24.27
N GLU A 213 1.74 15.90 -24.45
CA GLU A 213 0.85 15.36 -23.42
C GLU A 213 1.64 14.95 -22.16
N ARG A 214 2.83 14.37 -22.34
CA ARG A 214 3.75 14.06 -21.23
C ARG A 214 4.17 15.33 -20.48
N LEU A 215 4.54 16.38 -21.21
CA LEU A 215 4.89 17.66 -20.61
C LEU A 215 3.71 18.28 -19.84
N ASP A 216 2.48 18.14 -20.34
CA ASP A 216 1.29 18.62 -19.66
C ASP A 216 0.99 17.87 -18.36
N LEU A 217 1.35 16.59 -18.26
CA LEU A 217 1.30 15.86 -16.99
C LEU A 217 2.30 16.41 -15.96
N LEU A 218 3.50 16.80 -16.40
CA LEU A 218 4.47 17.46 -15.51
C LEU A 218 3.94 18.81 -15.02
N LYS A 219 3.33 19.61 -15.90
CA LYS A 219 2.68 20.88 -15.50
C LYS A 219 1.57 20.65 -14.48
N LYS A 220 0.71 19.64 -14.70
CA LYS A 220 -0.34 19.26 -13.74
C LYS A 220 0.24 18.89 -12.38
N PHE A 221 1.30 18.08 -12.36
CA PHE A 221 1.97 17.72 -11.12
C PHE A 221 2.50 18.95 -10.37
N VAL A 222 3.16 19.87 -11.07
CA VAL A 222 3.69 21.10 -10.46
C VAL A 222 2.55 21.94 -9.89
N ASN A 223 1.46 22.13 -10.63
CA ASN A 223 0.30 22.88 -10.13
C ASN A 223 -0.28 22.25 -8.87
N TYR A 224 -0.49 20.93 -8.85
CA TYR A 224 -0.97 20.22 -7.66
C TYR A 224 0.02 20.29 -6.49
N GLY A 225 1.32 20.25 -6.76
CA GLY A 225 2.35 20.42 -5.74
C GLY A 225 2.28 21.80 -5.08
N LEU A 226 2.11 22.86 -5.87
CA LEU A 226 1.97 24.24 -5.37
C LEU A 226 0.64 24.45 -4.64
N ASP A 227 -0.45 23.85 -5.12
CA ASP A 227 -1.74 23.90 -4.44
C ASP A 227 -1.68 23.18 -3.08
N HIS A 228 -0.95 22.07 -3.00
CA HIS A 228 -0.89 21.24 -1.81
C HIS A 228 0.15 21.71 -0.79
N TRP A 229 1.35 22.12 -1.23
CA TRP A 229 2.45 22.53 -0.35
C TRP A 229 2.63 24.03 -0.22
N GLY A 230 1.96 24.83 -1.05
CA GLY A 230 2.09 26.28 -1.10
C GLY A 230 2.98 26.77 -2.24
N SER A 231 2.82 28.04 -2.58
CA SER A 231 3.61 28.78 -3.56
C SER A 231 4.69 29.67 -2.94
N ASP A 232 4.92 29.53 -1.64
CA ASP A 232 6.08 30.10 -0.96
C ASP A 232 7.36 29.31 -1.26
N ASP A 233 8.51 29.82 -0.81
CA ASP A 233 9.80 29.18 -1.10
C ASP A 233 9.84 27.71 -0.63
N ALA A 234 9.26 27.42 0.54
CA ALA A 234 9.24 26.07 1.09
C ALA A 234 8.38 25.10 0.27
N GLY A 235 7.19 25.54 -0.17
CA GLY A 235 6.29 24.75 -1.01
C GLY A 235 6.83 24.55 -2.42
N VAL A 236 7.46 25.58 -3.00
CA VAL A 236 8.15 25.49 -4.30
C VAL A 236 9.30 24.49 -4.25
N GLU A 237 10.18 24.57 -3.24
CA GLU A 237 11.30 23.63 -3.09
C GLU A 237 10.83 22.19 -2.86
N ARG A 238 9.76 22.00 -2.10
CA ARG A 238 9.15 20.69 -1.91
C ARG A 238 8.58 20.12 -3.21
N THR A 239 7.90 20.96 -3.98
CA THR A 239 7.37 20.60 -5.31
C THR A 239 8.49 20.19 -6.27
N ARG A 240 9.56 20.99 -6.33
CA ARG A 240 10.75 20.69 -7.15
C ARG A 240 11.38 19.36 -6.76
N ARG A 241 11.58 19.13 -5.47
CA ARG A 241 12.17 17.88 -4.98
C ARG A 241 11.35 16.67 -5.43
N PHE A 242 10.03 16.66 -5.18
CA PHE A 242 9.19 15.52 -5.55
C PHE A 242 9.01 15.37 -7.06
N LEU A 243 9.03 16.47 -7.82
CA LEU A 243 9.07 16.42 -9.28
C LEU A 243 10.34 15.72 -9.77
N LEU A 244 11.51 16.06 -9.23
CA LEU A 244 12.78 15.42 -9.58
C LEU A 244 12.80 13.94 -9.17
N GLU A 245 12.28 13.61 -7.99
CA GLU A 245 12.10 12.22 -7.56
C GLU A 245 11.18 11.46 -8.52
N TRP A 246 10.06 12.05 -8.95
CA TRP A 246 9.15 11.41 -9.91
C TRP A 246 9.80 11.22 -11.29
N LEU A 247 10.49 12.26 -11.81
CA LEU A 247 11.20 12.18 -13.08
C LEU A 247 12.25 11.07 -13.08
N SER A 248 12.86 10.74 -11.95
CA SER A 248 13.81 9.62 -11.83
C SER A 248 13.22 8.24 -12.17
N PHE A 249 11.89 8.10 -12.18
CA PHE A 249 11.20 6.88 -12.65
C PHE A 249 10.93 6.86 -14.15
N GLN A 250 11.03 8.01 -14.84
CA GLN A 250 10.77 8.12 -16.28
C GLN A 250 12.04 8.05 -17.14
N CYS A 251 13.21 8.10 -16.51
CA CYS A 251 14.54 8.03 -17.13
C CYS A 251 14.94 6.60 -17.50
#